data_AF-A0A2D0IQG0-F1
#
_entry.id   AF-A0A2D0IQG0-F1
#
_cell.length_a   1.000
_cell.length_b   1.000
_cell.length_c   1.000
_cell.angle_alpha   90.00
_cell.angle_beta   90.00
_cell.angle_gamma   90.00
#
_symmetry.space_group_name_H-M   'P 1'
#
loop_
_entity.id
_entity.type
_entity.pdbx_description
1 polymer ?
#
loop_
_entity_poly.entity_id
_entity_poly.type
_entity_poly.pdbx_seq_one_letter_code
_entity_poly.pdbx_strand_id
1 'polypeptide(L)'
;MPWQPLKRCSYPSCKQRVKSGRCEEHRREQNRQRGTRTERGYSNRWSRYRLMYLKTHPLCVHCLKQNCYMPATIVDHIIPIQGEVDVLFWLASNHQALCQTCHNRKTVQTDPITKAKRKQGNYREQEAEAARLFITRIITK
;
A
#
# COMPACT_ATOMS: atom_id res chain seq x y z
N MET A 1 38.80 14.11 7.92
CA MET A 1 37.40 13.86 7.47
C MET A 1 36.58 15.10 7.77
N PRO A 2 35.75 15.61 6.84
CA PRO A 2 34.93 16.79 7.10
C PRO A 2 33.88 16.47 8.17
N TRP A 3 33.84 17.28 9.24
CA TRP A 3 32.88 17.13 10.32
C TRP A 3 31.57 17.85 9.96
N GLN A 4 30.44 17.13 10.07
CA GLN A 4 29.12 17.71 9.82
C GLN A 4 28.51 18.20 11.15
N PRO A 5 28.13 19.48 11.26
CA PRO A 5 27.45 19.98 12.45
C PRO A 5 26.05 19.37 12.60
N LEU A 6 25.64 19.18 13.87
CA LEU A 6 24.29 18.71 14.18
C LEU A 6 23.24 19.75 13.75
N LYS A 7 22.18 19.26 13.08
CA LYS A 7 21.05 20.05 12.59
C LYS A 7 19.89 19.99 13.57
N ARG A 8 18.96 20.96 13.52
CA ARG A 8 17.70 20.85 14.27
C ARG A 8 16.86 19.68 13.74
N CYS A 9 16.12 19.05 14.64
CA CYS A 9 15.08 18.09 14.29
C CYS A 9 14.12 18.70 13.26
N SER A 10 13.71 17.92 12.25
CA SER A 10 12.80 18.38 11.20
C SER A 10 11.32 18.47 11.62
N TYR A 11 10.97 18.08 12.85
CA TYR A 11 9.62 18.26 13.37
C TYR A 11 9.38 19.73 13.74
N PRO A 12 8.22 20.33 13.38
CA PRO A 12 7.92 21.73 13.66
C PRO A 12 8.17 22.09 15.12
N SER A 13 8.86 23.21 15.36
CA SER A 13 9.15 23.74 16.71
C SER A 13 10.06 22.88 17.62
N CYS A 14 10.58 21.74 17.14
CA CYS A 14 11.50 20.92 17.92
C CYS A 14 12.92 21.54 17.95
N LYS A 15 13.48 21.71 19.15
CA LYS A 15 14.81 22.31 19.36
C LYS A 15 15.96 21.29 19.45
N GLN A 16 15.67 19.99 19.45
CA GLN A 16 16.70 18.95 19.58
C GLN A 16 17.67 18.94 18.38
N ARG A 17 18.95 18.65 18.65
CA ARG A 17 20.01 18.56 17.64
C ARG A 17 20.25 17.09 17.25
N VAL A 18 20.26 16.81 15.95
CA VAL A 18 20.40 15.47 15.37
C VAL A 18 21.38 15.48 14.19
N LYS A 19 21.93 14.30 13.85
CA LYS A 19 22.76 14.14 12.63
C LYS A 19 21.94 14.35 11.35
N SER A 20 20.71 13.83 11.32
CA SER A 20 19.75 14.03 10.23
C SER A 20 18.31 13.75 10.68
N GLY A 21 17.35 14.38 10.00
CA GLY A 21 15.92 14.05 10.11
C GLY A 21 15.27 14.42 11.45
N ARG A 22 14.50 13.47 12.00
CA ARG A 22 13.75 13.61 13.27
C ARG A 22 14.53 13.02 14.44
N CYS A 23 14.41 13.66 15.61
CA CYS A 23 14.90 13.11 16.88
C CYS A 23 14.18 11.81 17.23
N GLU A 24 14.72 11.08 18.22
CA GLU A 24 14.21 9.76 18.58
C GLU A 24 12.74 9.79 19.00
N GLU A 25 12.33 10.78 19.78
CA GLU A 25 10.95 10.99 20.20
C GLU A 25 9.99 11.14 19.01
N HIS A 26 10.25 12.10 18.13
CA HIS A 26 9.41 12.31 16.94
C HIS A 26 9.48 11.17 15.92
N ARG A 27 10.56 10.37 15.95
CA ARG A 27 10.65 9.13 15.17
C ARG A 27 9.79 8.03 15.77
N ARG A 28 9.79 7.87 17.10
CA ARG A 28 8.92 6.93 17.82
C ARG A 28 7.46 7.29 17.62
N GLU A 29 7.10 8.57 17.73
CA GLU A 29 5.76 9.06 17.44
C GLU A 29 5.33 8.77 15.99
N GLN A 30 6.17 9.11 15.01
CA GLN A 30 5.89 8.79 13.61
C GLN A 30 5.71 7.27 13.40
N ASN A 31 6.55 6.45 14.01
CA ASN A 31 6.45 5.00 13.91
C ASN A 31 5.16 4.48 14.55
N ARG A 32 4.72 5.04 15.69
CA ARG A 32 3.44 4.72 16.31
C ARG A 32 2.28 5.07 15.39
N GLN A 33 2.26 6.28 14.82
CA GLN A 33 1.23 6.71 13.87
C GLN A 33 1.18 5.85 12.59
N ARG A 34 2.34 5.37 12.14
CA ARG A 34 2.46 4.53 10.95
C ARG A 34 1.97 3.08 11.17
N GLY A 35 1.95 2.62 12.42
CA GLY A 35 1.64 1.24 12.77
C GLY A 35 2.76 0.25 12.40
N THR A 36 2.56 -0.99 12.84
CA THR A 36 3.45 -2.12 12.63
C THR A 36 3.52 -2.53 11.15
N ARG A 37 4.50 -3.38 10.83
CA ARG A 37 4.64 -3.95 9.48
C ARG A 37 3.39 -4.74 9.07
N THR A 38 2.81 -5.50 9.99
CA THR A 38 1.62 -6.34 9.76
C THR A 38 0.38 -5.48 9.53
N GLU A 39 0.12 -4.49 10.39
CA GLU A 39 -1.04 -3.59 10.23
C GLU A 39 -1.05 -2.86 8.87
N ARG A 40 0.14 -2.59 8.31
CA ARG A 40 0.30 -2.01 6.97
C ARG A 40 0.14 -3.01 5.82
N GLY A 41 -0.19 -4.27 6.08
CA GLY A 41 -0.42 -5.30 5.06
C GLY A 41 0.81 -6.13 4.67
N TYR A 42 1.93 -6.02 5.37
CA TYR A 42 3.14 -6.82 5.09
C TYR A 42 3.21 -8.07 6.00
N SER A 43 2.08 -8.76 6.16
CA SER A 43 1.98 -10.02 6.88
C SER A 43 2.63 -11.18 6.09
N ASN A 44 3.05 -12.25 6.77
CA ASN A 44 3.60 -13.43 6.09
C ASN A 44 2.60 -14.05 5.11
N ARG A 45 1.30 -13.96 5.44
CA ARG A 45 0.20 -14.39 4.57
C ARG A 45 0.20 -13.60 3.26
N TRP A 46 0.35 -12.28 3.33
CA TRP A 46 0.46 -11.44 2.14
C TRP A 46 1.69 -11.77 1.30
N SER A 47 2.86 -11.98 1.93
CA SER A 47 4.08 -12.35 1.19
C SER A 47 3.89 -13.64 0.39
N ARG A 48 3.26 -14.67 0.98
CA ARG A 48 2.94 -15.93 0.28
C ARG A 48 1.94 -15.72 -0.86
N TYR A 49 0.86 -14.99 -0.58
CA TYR A 49 -0.15 -14.65 -1.59
C TYR A 49 0.46 -13.90 -2.78
N ARG A 50 1.26 -12.88 -2.52
CA ARG A 50 1.93 -12.07 -3.55
C ARG A 50 2.78 -12.93 -4.48
N LEU A 51 3.57 -13.86 -3.95
CA LEU A 51 4.39 -14.75 -4.77
C LEU A 51 3.53 -15.64 -5.66
N MET A 52 2.43 -16.20 -5.15
CA MET A 52 1.51 -17.01 -5.94
C MET A 52 0.80 -16.19 -7.01
N TYR A 53 0.32 -15.00 -6.66
CA TYR A 53 -0.39 -14.12 -7.59
C TYR A 53 0.51 -13.66 -8.75
N LEU A 54 1.78 -13.31 -8.48
CA LEU A 54 2.71 -12.93 -9.55
C LEU A 54 3.14 -14.11 -10.43
N LYS A 55 3.09 -15.35 -9.94
CA LYS A 55 3.32 -16.53 -10.78
C LYS A 55 2.18 -16.74 -11.79
N THR A 56 0.94 -16.51 -11.37
CA THR A 56 -0.24 -16.66 -12.27
C THR A 56 -0.48 -15.42 -13.13
N HIS A 57 -0.01 -14.24 -12.69
CA HIS A 57 -0.10 -12.98 -13.42
C HIS A 57 1.31 -12.40 -13.65
N PRO A 58 2.11 -13.00 -14.54
CA PRO A 58 3.52 -12.64 -14.70
C PRO A 58 3.73 -11.29 -15.40
N LEU A 59 2.70 -10.74 -16.06
CA LEU A 59 2.81 -9.52 -16.86
C LEU A 59 2.06 -8.34 -16.23
N CYS A 60 2.59 -7.14 -16.45
CA CYS A 60 1.97 -5.89 -16.04
C CYS A 60 0.68 -5.65 -16.83
N VAL A 61 -0.47 -5.57 -16.15
CA VAL A 61 -1.78 -5.41 -16.80
C VAL A 61 -1.90 -4.07 -17.55
N HIS A 62 -1.21 -3.02 -17.10
CA HIS A 62 -1.21 -1.72 -17.79
C HIS A 62 -0.37 -1.76 -19.07
N CYS A 63 0.80 -2.39 -19.03
CA CYS A 63 1.65 -2.53 -20.21
C CYS A 63 0.99 -3.45 -21.24
N LEU A 64 0.36 -4.54 -20.78
CA LEU A 64 -0.32 -5.50 -21.66
C LEU A 64 -1.45 -4.84 -22.46
N LYS A 65 -2.23 -3.94 -21.84
CA LYS A 65 -3.25 -3.12 -22.54
C LYS A 65 -2.68 -2.24 -23.65
N GLN A 66 -1.38 -1.95 -23.59
CA GLN A 66 -0.64 -1.17 -24.58
C GLN A 66 0.17 -2.07 -25.54
N ASN A 67 -0.12 -3.37 -25.60
CA ASN A 67 0.64 -4.38 -26.35
C ASN A 67 2.14 -4.45 -25.97
N CYS A 68 2.47 -4.10 -24.72
CA CYS A 68 3.83 -4.14 -24.19
C CYS A 68 3.96 -5.23 -23.12
N TYR A 69 4.91 -6.15 -23.31
CA TYR A 69 5.10 -7.32 -22.45
C TYR A 69 6.15 -7.07 -21.37
N MET A 70 5.76 -6.33 -20.33
CA MET A 70 6.62 -6.05 -19.19
C MET A 70 6.31 -6.99 -18.02
N PRO A 71 7.32 -7.57 -17.35
CA PRO A 71 7.09 -8.41 -16.18
C PRO A 71 6.48 -7.60 -15.04
N ALA A 72 5.47 -8.17 -14.38
CA ALA A 72 4.92 -7.62 -13.15
C ALA A 72 5.83 -7.97 -11.97
N THR A 73 6.08 -6.97 -11.13
CA THR A 73 6.88 -7.11 -9.91
C THR A 73 6.10 -6.72 -8.67
N ILE A 74 4.90 -6.15 -8.81
CA ILE A 74 4.11 -5.62 -7.71
C ILE A 74 2.67 -6.13 -7.86
N VAL A 75 2.08 -6.53 -6.74
CA VAL A 75 0.64 -6.74 -6.63
C VAL A 75 0.09 -5.50 -5.97
N ASP A 76 -0.76 -4.79 -6.70
CA ASP A 76 -1.32 -3.49 -6.33
C ASP A 76 -2.84 -3.61 -6.14
N HIS A 77 -3.40 -2.77 -5.28
CA HIS A 77 -4.84 -2.66 -5.09
C HIS A 77 -5.44 -1.64 -6.07
N ILE A 78 -6.39 -2.07 -6.90
CA ILE A 78 -7.08 -1.21 -7.88
C ILE A 78 -7.77 -0.04 -7.17
N ILE A 79 -8.53 -0.36 -6.13
CA ILE A 79 -9.11 0.57 -5.17
C ILE A 79 -8.13 0.65 -3.98
N PRO A 80 -7.52 1.83 -3.72
CA PRO A 80 -6.56 1.98 -2.65
C PRO A 80 -7.15 1.67 -1.28
N ILE A 81 -6.38 0.95 -0.47
CA ILE A 81 -6.73 0.48 0.86
C ILE A 81 -6.03 1.26 1.97
N GLN A 82 -6.54 1.16 3.20
CA GLN A 82 -5.91 1.70 4.41
C GLN A 82 -5.49 0.59 5.38
N GLY A 83 -4.47 -0.19 5.00
CA GLY A 83 -3.92 -1.27 5.83
C GLY A 83 -4.67 -2.61 5.72
N GLU A 84 -4.22 -3.61 6.48
CA GLU A 84 -4.72 -5.01 6.37
C GLU A 84 -6.17 -5.20 6.86
N VAL A 85 -6.65 -4.30 7.71
CA VAL A 85 -8.01 -4.31 8.26
C VAL A 85 -9.09 -3.85 7.28
N ASP A 86 -8.68 -3.26 6.15
CA ASP A 86 -9.59 -2.79 5.12
C ASP A 86 -10.30 -3.99 4.47
N VAL A 87 -11.63 -3.94 4.33
CA VAL A 87 -12.42 -5.02 3.74
C VAL A 87 -11.95 -5.36 2.33
N LEU A 88 -11.49 -4.37 1.56
CA LEU A 88 -11.00 -4.55 0.19
C LEU A 88 -9.58 -5.14 0.12
N PHE A 89 -8.91 -5.39 1.25
CA PHE A 89 -7.52 -5.86 1.27
C PHE A 89 -7.38 -7.24 0.60
N TRP A 90 -8.28 -8.17 0.93
CA TRP A 90 -8.23 -9.57 0.50
C TRP A 90 -9.17 -9.87 -0.67
N LEU A 91 -9.88 -8.86 -1.20
CA LEU A 91 -10.74 -9.03 -2.37
C LEU A 91 -9.87 -9.26 -3.60
N ALA A 92 -9.91 -10.47 -4.17
CA ALA A 92 -9.05 -10.84 -5.29
C ALA A 92 -9.30 -10.00 -6.55
N SER A 93 -10.55 -9.60 -6.79
CA SER A 93 -10.92 -8.69 -7.89
C SER A 93 -10.37 -7.28 -7.70
N ASN A 94 -9.92 -6.92 -6.50
CA ASN A 94 -9.24 -5.66 -6.23
C ASN A 94 -7.72 -5.73 -6.42
N HIS A 95 -7.13 -6.89 -6.77
CA HIS A 95 -5.69 -6.99 -7.03
C HIS A 95 -5.38 -6.90 -8.52
N GLN A 96 -4.24 -6.31 -8.84
CA GLN A 96 -3.69 -6.28 -10.19
C GLN A 96 -2.15 -6.40 -10.17
N ALA A 97 -1.61 -7.06 -11.20
CA ALA A 97 -0.17 -7.22 -11.38
C ALA A 97 0.41 -6.03 -12.16
N LEU A 98 1.36 -5.29 -11.57
CA LEU A 98 1.97 -4.11 -12.19
C LEU A 98 3.51 -4.19 -12.17
N CYS A 99 4.14 -3.56 -13.16
CA CYS A 99 5.55 -3.20 -13.09
C CYS A 99 5.73 -1.95 -12.21
N GLN A 100 6.96 -1.70 -11.74
CA GLN A 100 7.27 -0.56 -10.87
C GLN A 100 6.86 0.79 -11.48
N THR A 101 7.09 0.98 -12.78
CA THR A 101 6.79 2.24 -13.48
C THR A 101 5.29 2.51 -13.53
N CYS A 102 4.47 1.51 -13.90
CA CYS A 102 3.02 1.65 -13.95
C CYS A 102 2.40 1.82 -12.55
N HIS A 103 2.93 1.11 -11.55
CA HIS A 103 2.53 1.30 -10.16
C HIS A 103 2.77 2.74 -9.70
N ASN A 104 3.98 3.27 -9.89
CA ASN A 104 4.31 4.64 -9.50
C ASN A 104 3.42 5.67 -10.19
N ARG A 105 3.14 5.48 -11.49
CA ARG A 105 2.23 6.35 -12.24
C ARG A 105 0.82 6.31 -11.66
N LYS A 106 0.29 5.12 -11.36
CA LYS A 106 -1.03 4.95 -10.72
C LYS A 106 -1.10 5.66 -9.37
N THR A 107 -0.08 5.49 -8.52
CA THR A 107 -0.04 6.12 -7.18
C THR A 107 -0.15 7.64 -7.25
N VAL A 108 0.46 8.27 -8.27
CA VAL A 108 0.45 9.73 -8.41
C VAL A 108 -0.80 10.22 -9.12
N GLN A 109 -1.23 9.56 -10.19
CA GLN A 109 -2.27 10.09 -11.09
C GLN A 109 -3.66 9.55 -10.77
N THR A 110 -3.78 8.25 -10.51
CA THR A 110 -5.07 7.56 -10.43
C THR A 110 -5.55 7.44 -8.99
N ASP A 111 -4.67 7.08 -8.06
CA ASP A 111 -5.03 6.82 -6.66
C ASP A 111 -5.72 8.00 -5.97
N PRO A 112 -5.31 9.28 -6.15
CA PRO A 112 -6.03 10.40 -5.53
C PRO A 112 -7.48 10.49 -5.99
N ILE A 113 -7.74 10.25 -7.27
CA ILE A 113 -9.07 10.27 -7.87
C ILE A 113 -9.90 9.09 -7.35
N THR A 114 -9.33 7.88 -7.35
CA THR A 114 -10.00 6.68 -6.84
C THR A 114 -10.34 6.82 -5.35
N LYS A 115 -9.44 7.39 -4.55
CA LYS A 115 -9.70 7.69 -3.13
C LYS A 115 -10.85 8.68 -2.95
N ALA A 116 -10.91 9.74 -3.77
CA ALA A 116 -12.01 10.69 -3.74
C ALA A 116 -13.35 10.02 -4.10
N LYS A 117 -13.38 9.19 -5.15
CA LYS A 117 -14.56 8.40 -5.53
C LYS A 117 -15.00 7.41 -4.45
N ARG A 118 -14.04 6.77 -3.77
CA ARG A 118 -14.34 5.89 -2.62
C ARG A 118 -14.99 6.67 -1.48
N LYS A 119 -14.48 7.86 -1.16
CA LYS A 119 -15.08 8.74 -0.15
C LYS A 119 -16.50 9.18 -0.54
N GLN A 120 -16.80 9.32 -1.83
CA GLN A 120 -18.14 9.63 -2.35
C GLN A 120 -19.10 8.42 -2.33
N GLY A 121 -18.60 7.21 -2.03
CA GLY A 121 -19.41 5.99 -1.93
C GLY A 121 -19.52 5.19 -3.24
N ASN A 122 -18.74 5.53 -4.26
CA ASN A 122 -18.83 4.89 -5.58
C ASN A 122 -18.40 3.41 -5.59
N TYR A 123 -17.82 2.91 -4.50
CA TYR A 123 -17.35 1.52 -4.37
C TYR A 123 -18.09 0.70 -3.29
N ARG A 124 -19.27 1.16 -2.87
CA ARG A 124 -20.05 0.50 -1.80
C ARG A 124 -20.39 -0.95 -2.11
N GLU A 125 -20.66 -1.28 -3.36
CA GLU A 125 -20.96 -2.65 -3.79
C GLU A 125 -19.74 -3.57 -3.64
N GLN A 126 -18.57 -3.12 -4.09
CA GLN A 126 -17.32 -3.88 -3.93
C GLN A 126 -16.95 -4.04 -2.46
N GLU A 127 -17.18 -3.02 -1.63
CA GLU A 127 -16.96 -3.10 -0.18
C GLU A 127 -17.92 -4.10 0.47
N ALA A 128 -19.19 -4.13 0.05
CA ALA A 128 -20.18 -5.09 0.52
C ALA A 128 -19.86 -6.53 0.08
N GLU A 129 -19.44 -6.72 -1.18
CA GLU A 129 -18.98 -8.03 -1.70
C GLU A 129 -17.77 -8.54 -0.91
N ALA A 130 -16.78 -7.66 -0.68
CA ALA A 130 -15.61 -8.01 0.10
C ALA A 130 -15.96 -8.39 1.55
N ALA A 131 -16.87 -7.65 2.18
CA ALA A 131 -17.36 -7.97 3.52
C ALA A 131 -18.09 -9.32 3.56
N ARG A 132 -18.92 -9.64 2.56
CA ARG A 132 -19.60 -10.94 2.45
C ARG A 132 -18.59 -12.08 2.33
N LEU A 133 -17.64 -11.96 1.41
CA LEU A 133 -16.59 -12.98 1.20
C LEU A 133 -15.74 -13.17 2.45
N PHE A 134 -15.47 -12.11 3.21
CA PHE A 134 -14.76 -12.20 4.48
C PHE A 134 -15.54 -13.03 5.51
N ILE A 135 -16.84 -12.79 5.66
CA ILE A 135 -17.72 -13.54 6.57
C ILE A 135 -17.84 -15.01 6.14
N THR A 136 -18.09 -15.29 4.85
CA THR A 136 -18.22 -16.67 4.35
C THR A 136 -16.96 -17.48 4.63
N ARG A 137 -15.79 -16.86 4.52
CA ARG A 137 -14.49 -17.50 4.76
C ARG A 137 -14.15 -17.72 6.24
N ILE A 138 -14.85 -17.04 7.16
CA ILE A 138 -14.78 -17.29 8.61
C ILE A 138 -15.68 -18.48 8.96
N ILE A 139 -16.89 -18.55 8.40
CA ILE A 139 -17.88 -19.59 8.71
C ILE A 139 -17.51 -20.95 8.11
N THR A 140 -16.78 -20.97 6.99
CA THR A 140 -16.39 -22.20 6.26
C THR A 140 -15.03 -22.77 6.68
N LYS A 141 -14.47 -22.31 7.80
CA LYS A 141 -13.25 -22.84 8.43
C LYS A 141 -13.59 -23.50 9.75
#